data_AF-A0A9Q1IYY3-F1
#
_entry.id   AF-A0A9Q1IYY3-F1
#
_cell.length_a   1.000
_cell.length_b   1.000
_cell.length_c   1.000
_cell.angle_alpha   90.00
_cell.angle_beta   90.00
_cell.angle_gamma   90.00
#
_symmetry.space_group_name_H-M   'P 1'
#
loop_
_entity.id
_entity.type
_entity.pdbx_description
1 polymer ?
#
loop_
_entity_poly.entity_id
_entity_poly.type
_entity_poly.pdbx_seq_one_letter_code
_entity_poly.pdbx_strand_id
1 'polypeptide(L)'
;MKFSEIPQRLHALLMPPEPIIINHIISVDPNDQKKTACYDIDVEVDDTLKTQMNSFLLSTASQQEIAGLDNKIHETIETINQLKTQREFMLSFARDPQGFINDWLQSQCRDLKTMTDVVGNPEEERRAEFYFQPWAQEAVCRYFYSKVQQRRQELEQALGIRNT
;
A
#
# COMPACT_ATOMS: atom_id res chain seq x y z
N MET A 1 11.99 55.00 19.19
CA MET A 1 12.66 54.03 18.30
C MET A 1 11.73 52.84 18.12
N LYS A 2 11.46 52.39 16.88
CA LYS A 2 10.63 51.20 16.65
C LYS A 2 11.51 49.95 16.58
N PHE A 3 11.02 48.83 17.11
CA PHE A 3 11.76 47.56 17.10
C PHE A 3 12.11 47.09 15.67
N SER A 4 11.25 47.41 14.70
CA SER A 4 11.46 47.11 13.28
C SER A 4 12.66 47.84 12.64
N GLU A 5 13.12 48.95 13.22
CA GLU A 5 14.23 49.76 12.68
C GLU A 5 15.60 49.26 13.17
N ILE A 6 15.61 48.35 14.15
CA ILE A 6 16.83 47.85 14.81
C ILE A 6 17.77 47.16 13.82
N PRO A 7 17.33 46.22 12.95
CA PRO A 7 18.26 45.53 12.04
C PRO A 7 19.00 46.48 11.09
N GLN A 8 18.29 47.49 10.54
CA GLN A 8 18.88 48.46 9.62
C GLN A 8 19.88 49.39 10.31
N ARG A 9 19.54 49.87 11.52
CA ARG A 9 20.45 50.72 12.31
C ARG A 9 21.66 49.93 12.82
N LEU A 10 21.48 48.67 13.20
CA LEU A 10 22.53 47.80 13.67
C LEU A 10 23.51 47.44 12.55
N HIS A 11 23.01 47.12 11.35
CA HIS A 11 23.84 46.75 10.21
C HIS A 11 24.85 47.84 9.83
N ALA A 12 24.50 49.13 9.96
CA ALA A 12 25.41 50.24 9.69
C ALA A 12 26.57 50.36 10.70
N LEU A 13 26.47 49.68 11.84
CA LEU A 13 27.48 49.66 12.91
C LEU A 13 28.27 48.34 12.94
N LEU A 14 27.87 47.34 12.14
CA LEU A 14 28.60 46.09 12.01
C LEU A 14 29.78 46.29 11.05
N MET A 15 30.98 46.29 11.61
CA MET A 15 32.23 46.32 10.86
C MET A 15 32.82 44.90 10.77
N PRO A 16 33.64 44.59 9.76
CA PRO A 16 34.43 43.37 9.75
C PRO A 16 35.29 43.25 11.02
N PRO A 17 35.65 42.03 11.45
CA PRO A 17 36.56 41.82 12.57
C PRO A 17 37.86 42.62 12.35
N GLU A 18 38.36 43.24 13.41
CA GLU A 18 39.63 43.98 13.32
C GLU A 18 40.78 43.01 13.01
N PRO A 19 41.73 43.41 12.14
CA PRO A 19 42.88 42.57 11.83
C PRO A 19 43.78 42.42 13.05
N ILE A 20 44.44 41.27 13.16
CA ILE A 20 45.43 41.03 14.21
C ILE A 20 46.71 41.79 13.85
N ILE A 21 47.07 42.82 14.65
CA ILE A 21 48.26 43.64 14.44
C ILE A 21 49.33 43.26 15.47
N ILE A 22 50.48 42.75 14.98
CA ILE A 22 51.62 42.39 15.81
C ILE A 22 52.71 43.46 15.65
N ASN A 23 52.93 44.27 16.69
CA ASN A 23 53.98 45.28 16.71
C ASN A 23 55.26 44.70 17.33
N HIS A 24 56.30 44.51 16.52
CA HIS A 24 57.60 44.01 16.96
C HIS A 24 58.68 45.09 16.86
N ILE A 25 59.28 45.48 17.99
CA ILE A 25 60.37 46.45 18.03
C ILE A 25 61.71 45.69 18.01
N ILE A 26 62.57 46.03 17.06
CA ILE A 26 63.87 45.36 16.91
C ILE A 26 64.86 45.96 17.91
N SER A 27 65.40 45.13 18.81
CA SER A 27 66.49 45.47 19.72
C SER A 27 67.82 44.94 19.19
N VAL A 28 68.89 45.74 19.30
CA VAL A 28 70.27 45.38 18.92
C VAL A 28 71.16 45.09 20.14
N ASP A 29 70.58 45.03 21.35
CA ASP A 29 71.31 44.76 22.58
C ASP A 29 71.87 43.32 22.59
N PRO A 30 73.20 43.13 22.70
CA PRO A 30 73.82 41.80 22.75
C PRO A 30 73.38 40.94 23.94
N ASN A 31 72.86 41.52 25.01
CA ASN A 31 72.38 40.82 26.20
C ASN A 31 70.91 40.39 26.14
N ASP A 32 70.16 40.74 25.09
CA ASP A 32 68.75 40.39 24.97
C ASP A 32 68.58 38.93 24.51
N GLN A 33 68.23 38.07 25.48
CA GLN A 33 68.11 36.62 25.27
C GLN A 33 66.73 36.20 24.73
N LYS A 34 65.74 37.10 24.60
CA LYS A 34 64.38 36.76 24.17
C LYS A 34 64.13 37.09 22.69
N LYS A 35 64.76 36.32 21.80
CA LYS A 35 64.66 36.51 20.33
C LYS A 35 63.40 35.93 19.68
N THR A 36 62.47 35.38 20.46
CA THR A 36 61.26 34.73 19.92
C THR A 36 60.03 35.22 20.68
N ALA A 37 59.10 35.85 19.97
CA ALA A 37 57.77 36.16 20.45
C ALA A 37 56.79 35.13 19.89
N CYS A 38 56.05 34.46 20.77
CA CYS A 38 55.01 33.50 20.41
C CYS A 38 53.65 34.13 20.70
N TYR A 39 52.72 34.03 19.74
CA TYR A 39 51.36 34.54 19.87
C TYR A 39 50.40 33.38 19.65
N ASP A 40 49.63 33.02 20.69
CA ASP A 40 48.53 32.07 20.58
C ASP A 40 47.29 32.85 20.13
N ILE A 41 46.70 32.42 19.00
CA ILE A 41 45.53 33.06 18.40
C ILE A 41 44.43 32.01 18.34
N ASP A 42 43.30 32.30 19.00
CA ASP A 42 42.11 31.48 18.90
C ASP A 42 41.45 31.68 17.53
N VAL A 43 41.27 30.59 16.79
CA VAL A 43 40.64 30.59 15.47
C VAL A 43 39.33 29.82 15.56
N GLU A 44 38.23 30.45 15.17
CA GLU A 44 36.97 29.75 14.98
C GLU A 44 37.10 28.77 13.81
N VAL A 45 36.93 27.49 14.09
CA VAL A 45 36.88 26.43 13.08
C VAL A 45 35.43 26.06 12.80
N ASP A 46 35.14 25.69 11.56
CA ASP A 46 33.82 25.20 11.19
C ASP A 46 33.39 24.04 12.07
N ASP A 47 32.13 24.07 12.51
CA ASP A 47 31.55 23.02 13.34
C ASP A 47 31.48 21.70 12.55
N THR A 48 32.42 20.81 12.85
CA THR A 48 32.52 19.47 12.24
C THR A 48 31.22 18.66 12.41
N LEU A 49 30.41 18.97 13.42
CA LEU A 49 29.12 18.33 13.66
C LEU A 49 28.14 18.60 12.51
N LYS A 50 28.17 19.79 11.91
CA LYS A 50 27.29 20.17 10.79
C LYS A 50 27.53 19.29 9.57
N THR A 51 28.80 18.95 9.29
CA THR A 51 29.18 18.04 8.20
C THR A 51 28.72 16.61 8.48
N GLN A 52 28.86 16.14 9.74
CA GLN A 52 28.39 14.82 10.15
C GLN A 52 26.86 14.71 10.07
N MET A 53 26.13 15.73 10.52
CA MET A 53 24.67 15.79 10.43
C MET A 53 24.19 15.76 8.98
N ASN A 54 24.84 16.52 8.08
CA ASN A 54 24.51 16.49 6.66
C ASN A 54 24.77 15.10 6.05
N SER A 55 25.88 14.46 6.41
CA SER A 55 26.17 13.09 5.96
C SER A 55 25.13 12.09 6.48
N PHE A 56 24.65 12.25 7.70
CA PHE A 56 23.60 11.40 8.28
C PHE A 56 22.23 11.62 7.59
N LEU A 57 21.84 12.86 7.32
CA LEU A 57 20.58 13.16 6.65
C LEU A 57 20.55 12.68 5.19
N LEU A 58 21.71 12.71 4.51
CA LEU A 58 21.87 12.21 3.15
C LEU A 58 22.13 10.70 3.08
N SER A 59 22.40 10.05 4.22
CA SER A 59 22.56 8.61 4.35
C SER A 59 21.19 7.90 4.24
N THR A 60 20.61 7.92 3.05
CA THR A 60 19.52 7.02 2.65
C THR A 60 20.06 5.73 2.02
N ALA A 61 21.37 5.50 2.08
CA ALA A 61 22.08 4.41 1.39
C ALA A 61 21.49 3.02 1.66
N SER A 62 20.83 2.81 2.80
CA SER A 62 20.23 1.53 3.17
C SER A 62 18.75 1.38 2.79
N GLN A 63 18.07 2.43 2.32
CA GLN A 63 16.63 2.34 2.03
C GLN A 63 16.31 1.44 0.83
N GLN A 64 17.17 1.44 -0.20
CA GLN A 64 16.98 0.56 -1.36
C GLN A 64 17.21 -0.92 -1.00
N GLU A 65 18.20 -1.19 -0.15
CA GLU A 65 18.46 -2.55 0.34
C GLU A 65 17.32 -3.04 1.25
N ILE A 66 16.82 -2.19 2.16
CA ILE A 66 15.66 -2.50 2.99
C ILE A 66 14.43 -2.80 2.12
N ALA A 67 14.13 -1.96 1.13
CA ALA A 67 13.01 -2.20 0.22
C ALA A 67 13.17 -3.51 -0.58
N GLY A 68 14.40 -3.84 -0.98
CA GLY A 68 14.70 -5.12 -1.63
C GLY A 68 14.47 -6.33 -0.71
N LEU A 69 14.87 -6.22 0.56
CA LEU A 69 14.61 -7.25 1.57
C LEU A 69 13.11 -7.39 1.85
N ASP A 70 12.37 -6.29 1.94
CA ASP A 70 10.91 -6.29 2.14
C ASP A 70 10.18 -7.00 1.00
N ASN A 71 10.56 -6.74 -0.26
CA ASN A 71 10.00 -7.45 -1.42
C ASN A 71 10.29 -8.96 -1.34
N LYS A 72 11.51 -9.33 -0.97
CA LYS A 72 11.89 -10.75 -0.83
C LYS A 72 11.11 -11.44 0.29
N ILE A 73 10.88 -10.74 1.41
CA ILE A 73 10.02 -11.23 2.49
C ILE A 73 8.60 -11.45 1.97
N HIS A 74 8.05 -10.50 1.21
CA HIS A 74 6.72 -10.60 0.65
C HIS A 74 6.56 -11.81 -0.28
N GLU A 75 7.47 -11.97 -1.25
CA GLU A 75 7.48 -13.11 -2.17
C GLU A 75 7.60 -14.46 -1.43
N THR A 76 8.43 -14.49 -0.39
CA THR A 76 8.60 -15.69 0.43
C THR A 76 7.32 -16.02 1.19
N ILE A 77 6.65 -15.03 1.77
CA ILE A 77 5.36 -15.21 2.46
C ILE A 77 4.28 -15.71 1.50
N GLU A 78 4.21 -15.15 0.29
CA GLU A 78 3.27 -15.62 -0.73
C GLU A 78 3.52 -17.09 -1.09
N THR A 79 4.78 -17.47 -1.30
CA THR A 79 5.18 -18.86 -1.58
C THR A 79 4.80 -19.79 -0.42
N ILE A 80 5.02 -19.36 0.83
CA ILE A 80 4.63 -20.13 2.02
C ILE A 80 3.11 -20.34 2.05
N ASN A 81 2.32 -19.31 1.74
CA ASN A 81 0.86 -19.43 1.72
C ASN A 81 0.38 -20.39 0.62
N GLN A 82 0.98 -20.35 -0.57
CA GLN A 82 0.68 -21.29 -1.65
C GLN A 82 0.99 -22.73 -1.23
N LEU A 83 2.18 -22.97 -0.65
CA LEU A 83 2.58 -24.29 -0.15
C LEU A 83 1.71 -24.77 1.00
N LYS A 84 1.27 -23.88 1.90
CA LYS A 84 0.33 -24.21 2.96
C LYS A 84 -0.99 -24.72 2.38
N THR A 85 -1.58 -24.01 1.43
CA THR A 85 -2.83 -24.42 0.77
C THR A 85 -2.67 -25.78 0.09
N GLN A 86 -1.58 -25.99 -0.65
CA GLN A 86 -1.30 -27.28 -1.29
C GLN A 86 -1.14 -28.41 -0.25
N ARG A 87 -0.42 -28.15 0.84
CA ARG A 87 -0.24 -29.12 1.92
C ARG A 87 -1.56 -29.47 2.58
N GLU A 88 -2.39 -28.48 2.91
CA GLU A 88 -3.71 -28.68 3.52
C GLU A 88 -4.65 -29.47 2.59
N PHE A 89 -4.61 -29.20 1.28
CA PHE A 89 -5.34 -29.96 0.27
C PHE A 89 -4.94 -31.44 0.30
N MET A 90 -3.64 -31.73 0.22
CA MET A 90 -3.14 -33.12 0.21
C MET A 90 -3.40 -33.85 1.53
N LEU A 91 -3.31 -33.15 2.67
CA LEU A 91 -3.63 -33.73 3.98
C LEU A 91 -5.12 -34.01 4.14
N SER A 92 -5.98 -33.15 3.60
CA SER A 92 -7.43 -33.36 3.64
C SER A 92 -7.83 -34.58 2.81
N PHE A 93 -7.26 -34.71 1.61
CA PHE A 93 -7.41 -35.91 0.78
C PHE A 93 -6.92 -37.18 1.49
N ALA A 94 -5.74 -37.13 2.12
CA ALA A 94 -5.16 -38.30 2.79
C ALA A 94 -5.96 -38.73 4.04
N ARG A 95 -6.67 -37.81 4.69
CA ARG A 95 -7.46 -38.08 5.91
C ARG A 95 -8.78 -38.81 5.60
N ASP A 96 -9.52 -38.33 4.60
CA ASP A 96 -10.77 -38.93 4.13
C ASP A 96 -10.91 -38.72 2.63
N PRO A 97 -10.34 -39.61 1.79
CA PRO A 97 -10.33 -39.41 0.36
C PRO A 97 -11.73 -39.43 -0.26
N GLN A 98 -12.66 -40.22 0.30
CA GLN A 98 -14.02 -40.31 -0.23
C GLN A 98 -14.82 -39.03 0.05
N GLY A 99 -14.82 -38.56 1.30
CA GLY A 99 -15.46 -37.30 1.67
C GLY A 99 -14.84 -36.13 0.92
N PHE A 100 -13.50 -36.08 0.87
CA PHE A 100 -12.78 -35.04 0.16
C PHE A 100 -13.12 -34.97 -1.33
N ILE A 101 -13.17 -36.11 -2.04
CA ILE A 101 -13.51 -36.10 -3.47
C ILE A 101 -14.94 -35.57 -3.68
N ASN A 102 -15.89 -35.95 -2.82
CA ASN A 102 -17.26 -35.43 -2.92
C ASN A 102 -17.31 -33.92 -2.71
N ASP A 103 -16.63 -33.41 -1.69
CA ASP A 103 -16.55 -31.97 -1.41
C ASP A 103 -15.82 -31.22 -2.53
N TRP A 104 -14.77 -31.82 -3.08
CA TRP A 104 -14.00 -31.26 -4.18
C TRP A 104 -14.84 -31.16 -5.46
N LEU A 105 -15.58 -32.21 -5.83
CA LEU A 105 -16.50 -32.17 -6.97
C LEU A 105 -17.60 -31.12 -6.79
N GLN A 106 -18.14 -30.98 -5.58
CA GLN A 106 -19.11 -29.92 -5.26
C GLN A 106 -18.49 -28.52 -5.37
N SER A 107 -17.24 -28.33 -4.92
CA SER A 107 -16.51 -27.07 -5.06
C SER A 107 -16.30 -26.73 -6.53
N GLN A 108 -15.73 -27.65 -7.32
CA GLN A 108 -15.47 -27.44 -8.74
C GLN A 108 -16.75 -27.15 -9.54
N CYS A 109 -17.86 -27.82 -9.20
CA CYS A 109 -19.16 -27.55 -9.81
C CYS A 109 -19.68 -26.13 -9.49
N ARG A 110 -19.52 -25.67 -8.23
CA ARG A 110 -19.87 -24.31 -7.84
C ARG A 110 -19.01 -23.27 -8.55
N ASP A 111 -17.69 -23.46 -8.54
CA ASP A 111 -16.76 -22.54 -9.18
C ASP A 111 -17.03 -22.42 -10.68
N LEU A 112 -17.28 -23.55 -11.36
CA LEU A 112 -17.65 -23.56 -12.77
C LEU A 112 -18.95 -22.79 -13.02
N LYS A 113 -20.01 -23.04 -12.22
CA LYS A 113 -21.28 -22.31 -12.34
C LYS A 113 -21.10 -20.80 -12.16
N THR A 114 -20.26 -20.39 -11.21
CA THR A 114 -19.92 -18.97 -10.99
C THR A 114 -19.15 -18.37 -12.17
N MET A 115 -18.25 -19.12 -12.80
CA MET A 115 -17.50 -18.64 -13.96
C MET A 115 -18.32 -18.58 -15.25
N THR A 116 -19.37 -19.41 -15.37
CA THR A 116 -20.18 -19.51 -16.60
C THR A 116 -21.59 -18.91 -16.46
N ASP A 117 -21.90 -18.26 -15.34
CA ASP A 117 -23.23 -17.74 -15.00
C ASP A 117 -24.36 -18.79 -15.12
N VAL A 118 -24.02 -20.07 -14.95
CA VAL A 118 -25.00 -21.16 -15.02
C VAL A 118 -25.75 -21.21 -13.69
N VAL A 119 -27.06 -20.99 -13.77
CA VAL A 119 -27.97 -21.02 -12.61
C VAL A 119 -28.73 -22.34 -12.53
N GLY A 120 -29.17 -22.68 -11.32
CA GLY A 120 -29.99 -23.86 -11.07
C GLY A 120 -29.21 -25.16 -10.95
N ASN A 121 -29.93 -26.24 -10.69
CA ASN A 121 -29.39 -27.59 -10.61
C ASN A 121 -30.39 -28.55 -11.27
N PRO A 122 -30.18 -28.91 -12.55
CA PRO A 122 -31.11 -29.76 -13.29
C PRO A 122 -31.42 -31.09 -12.60
N GLU A 123 -30.46 -31.63 -11.83
CA GLU A 123 -30.67 -32.88 -11.08
C GLU A 123 -31.59 -32.72 -9.87
N GLU A 124 -31.61 -31.56 -9.23
CA GLU A 124 -32.59 -31.25 -8.19
C GLU A 124 -33.95 -30.96 -8.81
N GLU A 125 -33.99 -30.15 -9.89
CA GLU A 125 -35.21 -29.79 -10.61
C GLU A 125 -35.95 -31.02 -11.17
N ARG A 126 -35.24 -32.14 -11.41
CA ARG A 126 -35.85 -33.40 -11.87
C ARG A 126 -36.64 -34.12 -10.77
N ARG A 127 -36.42 -33.80 -9.50
CA ARG A 127 -37.00 -34.49 -8.34
C ARG A 127 -38.27 -33.79 -7.87
N ALA A 128 -39.30 -34.56 -7.50
CA ALA A 128 -40.59 -33.99 -7.07
C ALA A 128 -40.44 -33.12 -5.81
N GLU A 129 -39.50 -33.46 -4.93
CA GLU A 129 -39.19 -32.74 -3.69
C GLU A 129 -38.81 -31.28 -3.92
N PHE A 130 -38.23 -30.98 -5.08
CA PHE A 130 -37.89 -29.61 -5.47
C PHE A 130 -39.13 -28.70 -5.56
N TYR A 131 -40.29 -29.27 -5.90
CA TYR A 131 -41.54 -28.53 -6.09
C TYR A 131 -42.43 -28.48 -4.83
N PHE A 132 -41.99 -29.03 -3.70
CA PHE A 132 -42.67 -28.89 -2.40
C PHE A 132 -42.15 -27.70 -1.57
N GLN A 133 -41.42 -26.78 -2.20
CA GLN A 133 -40.86 -25.61 -1.55
C GLN A 133 -41.89 -24.49 -1.37
N PRO A 134 -41.74 -23.58 -0.39
CA PRO A 134 -42.70 -22.50 -0.14
C PRO A 134 -42.97 -21.59 -1.34
N TRP A 135 -41.99 -21.44 -2.23
CA TRP A 135 -42.12 -20.62 -3.44
C TRP A 135 -43.02 -21.25 -4.52
N ALA A 136 -43.33 -22.55 -4.44
CA ALA A 136 -44.03 -23.27 -5.50
C ALA A 136 -45.42 -22.72 -5.78
N GLN A 137 -46.20 -22.41 -4.73
CA GLN A 137 -47.54 -21.84 -4.89
C GLN A 137 -47.50 -20.49 -5.61
N GLU A 138 -46.62 -19.60 -5.18
CA GLU A 138 -46.46 -18.29 -5.80
C GLU A 138 -45.97 -18.41 -7.26
N ALA A 139 -45.01 -19.31 -7.52
CA ALA A 139 -44.50 -19.56 -8.86
C ALA A 139 -45.60 -19.98 -9.83
N VAL A 140 -46.51 -20.87 -9.40
CA VAL A 140 -47.68 -21.29 -10.21
C VAL A 140 -48.62 -20.10 -10.47
N CYS A 141 -48.89 -19.26 -9.47
CA CYS A 141 -49.72 -18.06 -9.65
C CYS A 141 -49.11 -17.09 -10.67
N ARG A 142 -47.81 -16.79 -10.56
CA ARG A 142 -47.08 -15.93 -11.50
C ARG A 142 -47.08 -16.51 -12.91
N TYR A 143 -46.83 -17.81 -13.02
CA TYR A 143 -46.88 -18.52 -14.31
C TYR A 143 -48.28 -18.44 -14.94
N PHE A 144 -49.33 -18.72 -14.16
CA PHE A 144 -50.71 -18.69 -14.64
C PHE A 144 -51.10 -17.29 -15.13
N TYR A 145 -50.78 -16.24 -14.35
CA TYR A 145 -51.01 -14.86 -14.77
C TYR A 145 -50.32 -14.54 -16.10
N SER A 146 -49.02 -14.85 -16.21
CA SER A 146 -48.25 -14.66 -17.45
C SER A 146 -48.88 -15.41 -18.63
N LYS A 147 -49.31 -16.65 -18.41
CA LYS A 147 -49.93 -17.47 -19.46
C LYS A 147 -51.27 -16.92 -19.93
N VAL A 148 -52.10 -16.42 -19.03
CA VAL A 148 -53.38 -15.76 -19.38
C VAL A 148 -53.14 -14.51 -20.22
N GLN A 149 -52.17 -13.66 -19.84
CA GLN A 149 -51.83 -12.47 -20.63
C GLN A 149 -51.32 -12.84 -22.03
N GLN A 150 -50.46 -13.87 -22.14
CA GLN A 150 -50.00 -14.38 -23.43
C GLN A 150 -51.16 -14.84 -24.31
N ARG A 151 -52.09 -15.65 -23.77
CA ARG A 151 -53.26 -16.12 -24.52
C ARG A 151 -54.20 -14.98 -24.94
N ARG A 152 -54.37 -13.98 -24.08
CA ARG A 152 -55.15 -12.78 -24.43
C ARG A 152 -54.51 -12.05 -25.61
N GLN A 153 -53.19 -11.85 -25.57
CA GLN A 153 -52.47 -11.19 -26.65
C GLN A 153 -52.53 -11.96 -27.97
N GLU A 154 -52.39 -13.29 -27.93
CA GLU A 154 -52.55 -14.17 -29.10
C GLU A 154 -53.96 -14.04 -29.71
N LEU A 155 -55.00 -14.00 -28.88
CA LEU A 155 -56.39 -13.81 -29.31
C LEU A 155 -56.64 -12.42 -29.89
N GLU A 156 -56.15 -11.36 -29.24
CA GLU A 156 -56.26 -9.98 -29.74
C GLU A 156 -55.58 -9.83 -31.11
N GLN A 157 -54.40 -10.45 -31.28
CA GLN A 157 -53.69 -10.50 -32.57
C GLN A 157 -54.47 -11.28 -33.64
N ALA A 158 -54.99 -12.47 -33.29
CA ALA A 158 -55.75 -13.31 -34.22
C ALA A 158 -57.08 -12.68 -34.64
N LEU A 159 -57.71 -11.90 -33.75
CA LEU A 159 -58.96 -11.18 -34.00
C LEU A 159 -58.74 -9.81 -34.66
N GLY A 160 -57.48 -9.41 -34.92
CA GLY A 160 -57.16 -8.14 -35.57
C GLY A 160 -57.47 -6.90 -34.73
N ILE A 161 -57.67 -7.06 -33.43
CA ILE A 161 -57.97 -5.96 -32.50
C ILE A 161 -56.66 -5.25 -32.18
N ARG A 162 -56.26 -4.29 -33.03
CA ARG A 162 -55.23 -3.32 -32.66
C ARG A 162 -55.86 -2.30 -31.73
N ASN A 163 -55.56 -2.41 -30.43
CA ASN A 163 -55.78 -1.29 -29.52
C ASN A 163 -54.90 -0.13 -30.00
N THR A 164 -55.54 0.92 -30.54
CA THR A 164 -54.96 2.27 -30.66
C THR A 164 -54.81 2.89 -29.28
#